data_AF-A0A7C0ZFU1-F1
#
_entry.id   AF-A0A7C0ZFU1-F1
#
_cell.length_a   1.000
_cell.length_b   1.000
_cell.length_c   1.000
_cell.angle_alpha   90.00
_cell.angle_beta   90.00
_cell.angle_gamma   90.00
#
_symmetry.space_group_name_H-M   'P 1'
#
loop_
_entity.id
_entity.type
_entity.pdbx_description
1 polymer ?
#
loop_
_entity_poly.entity_id
_entity_poly.type
_entity_poly.pdbx_seq_one_letter_code
_entity_poly.pdbx_strand_id
1 'polypeptide(L)'
;MYKIAVAGFSHETLTFSPEETDLEAWEAGGIKYGCKALDTEGEGKNYITGFKEAFEGCDDFQLVGVLRASWPKTTGYGGWITTEAFDTIMGRMTSRLEELGEVDGVYLALHGAMAVRNIPRPEAE
;
A
#
# COMPACT_ATOMS: atom_id res chain seq x y z
N MET A 1 4.13 7.89 23.71
CA MET A 1 3.97 6.79 22.76
C MET A 1 4.04 7.39 21.37
N TYR A 2 5.05 7.05 20.59
CA TYR A 2 5.24 7.50 19.22
C TYR A 2 4.28 6.75 18.30
N LYS A 3 3.49 7.49 17.54
CA LYS A 3 2.46 6.96 16.65
C LYS A 3 3.00 6.92 15.23
N ILE A 4 3.20 5.72 14.70
CA ILE A 4 3.72 5.52 13.34
C ILE A 4 2.58 5.04 12.44
N ALA A 5 2.22 5.84 11.45
CA ALA A 5 1.27 5.43 10.43
C ALA A 5 1.91 4.41 9.49
N VAL A 6 1.18 3.34 9.16
CA VAL A 6 1.62 2.30 8.23
C VAL A 6 0.64 2.22 7.08
N ALA A 7 1.14 2.50 5.88
CA ALA A 7 0.38 2.39 4.64
C ALA A 7 1.19 1.65 3.57
N GLY A 8 0.53 1.22 2.49
CA GLY A 8 1.23 0.59 1.37
C GLY A 8 0.41 0.57 0.10
N PHE A 9 1.08 0.90 -1.00
CA PHE A 9 0.59 0.73 -2.36
C PHE A 9 1.71 0.07 -3.16
N SER A 10 1.62 -1.24 -3.30
CA SER A 10 2.73 -2.09 -3.74
C SER A 10 2.30 -2.88 -4.96
N HIS A 11 3.00 -2.68 -6.07
CA HIS A 11 2.77 -3.41 -7.32
C HIS A 11 4.06 -3.54 -8.12
N GLU A 12 4.24 -4.67 -8.78
CA GLU A 12 5.24 -4.86 -9.82
C GLU A 12 4.52 -4.84 -11.16
N THR A 13 4.90 -3.96 -12.08
CA THR A 13 4.19 -3.85 -13.36
C THR A 13 4.91 -4.57 -14.51
N LEU A 14 4.19 -5.44 -15.22
CA LEU A 14 4.60 -5.96 -16.51
C LEU A 14 4.05 -5.07 -17.64
N THR A 15 4.84 -4.11 -18.11
CA THR A 15 4.41 -3.10 -19.10
C THR A 15 4.05 -3.67 -20.49
N PHE A 16 4.36 -4.94 -20.76
CA PHE A 16 3.99 -5.66 -21.97
C PHE A 16 2.68 -6.46 -21.83
N SER A 17 2.10 -6.51 -20.63
CA SER A 17 0.77 -7.09 -20.43
C SER A 17 -0.27 -6.26 -21.19
N PRO A 18 -1.15 -6.90 -21.98
CA PRO A 18 -2.20 -6.19 -22.70
C PRO A 18 -3.33 -5.72 -21.78
N GLU A 19 -3.51 -6.36 -20.63
CA GLU A 19 -4.52 -6.02 -19.63
C GLU A 19 -3.96 -4.95 -18.69
N GLU A 20 -4.69 -3.84 -18.54
CA GLU A 20 -4.38 -2.81 -17.55
C GLU A 20 -4.87 -3.24 -16.15
N THR A 21 -4.21 -2.70 -15.14
CA THR A 21 -4.57 -2.90 -13.74
C THR A 21 -5.45 -1.73 -13.31
N ASP A 22 -6.75 -1.84 -13.52
CA ASP A 22 -7.74 -0.82 -13.18
C ASP A 22 -8.20 -0.89 -11.71
N LEU A 23 -9.07 0.04 -11.31
CA LEU A 23 -9.55 0.14 -9.94
C LEU A 23 -10.36 -1.11 -9.55
N GLU A 24 -11.12 -1.70 -10.47
CA GLU A 24 -11.90 -2.91 -10.20
C GLU A 24 -10.99 -4.09 -9.84
N ALA A 25 -9.85 -4.25 -10.53
CA ALA A 25 -8.85 -5.26 -10.20
C ALA A 25 -8.31 -5.06 -8.77
N TRP A 26 -8.06 -3.81 -8.36
CA TRP A 26 -7.62 -3.51 -6.99
C TRP A 26 -8.69 -3.82 -5.94
N GLU A 27 -9.94 -3.44 -6.18
CA GLU A 27 -11.06 -3.73 -5.27
C GLU A 27 -11.29 -5.24 -5.15
N ALA A 28 -11.26 -5.96 -6.28
CA ALA A 28 -11.39 -7.42 -6.32
C ALA A 28 -10.22 -8.14 -5.63
N GLY A 29 -9.05 -7.50 -5.58
CA GLY A 29 -7.87 -7.96 -4.85
C GLY A 29 -7.98 -7.80 -3.33
N GLY A 30 -8.90 -6.96 -2.85
CA GLY A 30 -9.15 -6.72 -1.44
C GLY A 30 -8.18 -5.71 -0.82
N ILE A 31 -8.47 -4.42 -1.00
CA ILE A 31 -7.76 -3.34 -0.30
C ILE A 31 -8.08 -3.43 1.20
N LYS A 32 -7.04 -3.51 2.05
CA LYS A 32 -7.19 -3.55 3.51
C LYS A 32 -7.14 -2.12 4.07
N TYR A 33 -7.97 -1.83 5.08
CA TYR A 33 -8.09 -0.51 5.69
C TYR A 33 -7.91 -0.57 7.21
N GLY A 34 -7.40 0.52 7.80
CA GLY A 34 -7.25 0.65 9.25
C GLY A 34 -6.37 -0.45 9.85
N CYS A 35 -6.78 -1.02 10.98
CA CYS A 35 -6.06 -2.12 11.62
C CYS A 35 -5.82 -3.34 10.70
N LYS A 36 -6.71 -3.59 9.72
CA LYS A 36 -6.52 -4.68 8.74
C LYS A 36 -5.33 -4.43 7.81
N ALA A 37 -4.88 -3.19 7.62
CA ALA A 37 -3.66 -2.91 6.85
C ALA A 37 -2.40 -3.48 7.54
N LEU A 38 -2.43 -3.71 8.85
CA LEU A 38 -1.37 -4.35 9.64
C LEU A 38 -1.53 -5.86 9.79
N ASP A 39 -2.65 -6.41 9.31
CA ASP A 39 -2.93 -7.82 9.36
C ASP A 39 -2.14 -8.54 8.26
N THR A 40 -1.15 -9.29 8.73
CA THR A 40 -0.20 -10.08 7.94
C THR A 40 -0.30 -11.57 8.29
N GLU A 41 -1.39 -12.00 8.91
CA GLU A 41 -1.58 -13.41 9.28
C GLU A 41 -1.53 -14.30 8.02
N GLY A 42 -0.69 -15.34 8.06
CA GLY A 42 -0.50 -16.26 6.93
C GLY A 42 0.33 -15.72 5.76
N GLU A 43 0.80 -14.46 5.80
CA GLU A 43 1.52 -13.83 4.67
C GLU A 43 3.04 -14.08 4.66
N GLY A 44 3.58 -14.79 5.65
CA GLY A 44 5.02 -15.04 5.76
C GLY A 44 5.84 -13.76 5.96
N LYS A 45 7.07 -13.72 5.46
CA LYS A 45 7.95 -12.54 5.56
C LYS A 45 7.65 -11.55 4.43
N ASN A 46 7.32 -10.31 4.80
CA ASN A 46 7.14 -9.19 3.88
C ASN A 46 7.56 -7.86 4.53
N TYR A 47 7.40 -6.76 3.81
CA TYR A 47 7.78 -5.41 4.27
C TYR A 47 7.14 -5.02 5.60
N ILE A 48 5.88 -5.41 5.85
CA ILE A 48 5.15 -5.03 7.06
C ILE A 48 5.48 -5.98 8.21
N THR A 49 5.66 -7.28 7.97
CA THR A 49 6.08 -8.20 9.04
C THR A 49 7.45 -7.84 9.57
N GLY A 50 8.42 -7.58 8.69
CA GLY A 50 9.76 -7.15 9.11
C GLY A 50 9.73 -5.81 9.86
N PHE A 51 8.86 -4.88 9.45
CA PHE A 51 8.68 -3.63 10.18
C PHE A 51 8.07 -3.85 11.57
N LYS A 52 7.05 -4.70 11.70
CA LYS A 52 6.46 -5.07 13.00
C LYS A 52 7.48 -5.74 13.91
N GLU A 53 8.26 -6.68 13.37
CA GLU A 53 9.34 -7.40 14.07
C GLU A 53 10.37 -6.41 14.66
N ALA A 54 10.68 -5.31 13.95
CA ALA A 54 11.62 -4.30 14.42
C ALA A 54 11.14 -3.51 15.66
N PHE A 55 9.85 -3.52 15.96
CA PHE A 55 9.25 -2.87 17.15
C PHE A 55 8.80 -3.87 18.22
N GLU A 56 9.08 -5.16 18.07
CA GLU A 56 8.76 -6.14 19.12
C GLU A 56 9.51 -5.81 20.42
N GLY A 57 8.76 -5.61 21.50
CA GLY A 57 9.30 -5.21 22.81
C GLY A 57 9.55 -3.71 22.98
N CYS A 58 9.18 -2.88 21.99
CA CYS A 58 9.22 -1.42 22.10
C CYS A 58 7.85 -0.87 22.53
N ASP A 59 7.61 -0.76 23.84
CA ASP A 59 6.34 -0.30 24.40
C ASP A 59 6.05 1.20 24.19
N ASP A 60 7.04 1.96 23.73
CA ASP A 60 6.92 3.38 23.42
C ASP A 60 6.41 3.66 22.01
N PHE A 61 6.20 2.64 21.16
CA PHE A 61 5.70 2.79 19.78
C PHE A 61 4.32 2.17 19.60
N GLN A 62 3.49 2.87 18.82
CA GLN A 62 2.19 2.40 18.36
C GLN A 62 2.14 2.44 16.83
N LEU A 63 2.01 1.27 16.21
CA LEU A 63 1.75 1.17 14.77
C LEU A 63 0.27 1.35 14.49
N VAL A 64 -0.06 2.24 13.55
CA VAL A 64 -1.45 2.49 13.14
C VAL A 64 -1.60 2.25 11.65
N GLY A 65 -2.36 1.22 11.29
CA GLY A 65 -2.65 0.91 9.90
C GLY A 65 -3.57 1.94 9.26
N VAL A 66 -3.27 2.31 8.01
CA VAL A 66 -4.02 3.30 7.22
C VAL A 66 -4.76 2.60 6.08
N LEU A 67 -4.01 2.15 5.07
CA LEU A 67 -4.49 1.50 3.87
C LEU A 67 -3.38 0.60 3.33
N ARG A 68 -3.74 -0.59 2.85
CA ARG A 68 -2.80 -1.47 2.16
C ARG A 68 -3.42 -2.06 0.90
N ALA A 69 -2.87 -1.68 -0.25
CA ALA A 69 -3.17 -2.23 -1.56
C ALA A 69 -1.93 -2.97 -2.08
N SER A 70 -2.00 -4.31 -2.23
CA SER A 70 -0.80 -5.11 -2.58
C SER A 70 -1.01 -6.19 -3.64
N TRP A 71 -2.24 -6.64 -3.89
CA TRP A 71 -2.51 -7.79 -4.77
C TRP A 71 -3.76 -7.54 -5.60
N PRO A 72 -3.69 -6.69 -6.65
CA PRO A 72 -4.82 -6.53 -7.55
C PRO A 72 -5.09 -7.86 -8.25
N LYS A 73 -6.36 -8.17 -8.49
CA LYS A 73 -6.78 -9.40 -9.15
C LYS A 73 -6.54 -9.29 -10.65
N THR A 74 -5.30 -9.60 -11.06
CA THR A 74 -4.85 -9.54 -12.46
C THR A 74 -4.21 -10.86 -12.88
N THR A 75 -3.94 -11.00 -14.18
CA THR A 75 -3.14 -12.11 -14.71
C THR A 75 -1.65 -11.85 -14.44
N GLY A 76 -0.99 -12.74 -13.70
CA GLY A 76 0.43 -12.61 -13.37
C GLY A 76 0.71 -11.39 -12.49
N TYR A 77 1.65 -10.55 -12.91
CA TYR A 77 2.02 -9.31 -12.21
C TYR A 77 1.12 -8.12 -12.56
N GLY A 78 0.21 -8.24 -13.53
CA GLY A 78 -0.60 -7.12 -14.00
C GLY A 78 0.15 -6.16 -14.92
N GLY A 79 -0.61 -5.39 -15.69
CA GLY A 79 -0.07 -4.41 -16.63
C GLY A 79 0.00 -3.01 -16.06
N TRP A 80 0.00 -2.03 -16.95
CA TRP A 80 -0.04 -0.61 -16.58
C TRP A 80 -1.22 -0.34 -15.65
N ILE A 81 -0.95 0.35 -14.55
CA ILE A 81 -2.03 0.84 -13.68
C ILE A 81 -2.69 2.05 -14.35
N THR A 82 -4.01 2.11 -14.34
CA THR A 82 -4.74 3.26 -14.85
C THR A 82 -4.52 4.48 -13.95
N THR A 83 -4.48 5.68 -14.53
CA THR A 83 -4.36 6.93 -13.74
C THR A 83 -5.49 7.03 -12.71
N GLU A 84 -6.71 6.65 -13.09
CA GLU A 84 -7.87 6.62 -12.19
C GLU A 84 -7.66 5.72 -10.96
N ALA A 85 -7.15 4.49 -11.16
CA ALA A 85 -6.91 3.57 -10.06
C ALA A 85 -5.86 4.13 -9.11
N PHE A 86 -4.77 4.67 -9.65
CA PHE A 86 -3.71 5.28 -8.87
C PHE A 86 -4.23 6.48 -8.07
N ASP A 87 -4.85 7.47 -8.72
CA ASP A 87 -5.36 8.68 -8.08
C ASP A 87 -6.39 8.35 -7.00
N THR A 88 -7.25 7.36 -7.26
CA THR A 88 -8.27 6.93 -6.30
C THR A 88 -7.65 6.29 -5.06
N ILE A 89 -6.70 5.38 -5.23
CA ILE A 89 -6.05 4.68 -4.11
C ILE A 89 -5.16 5.65 -3.32
N MET A 90 -4.38 6.48 -4.00
CA MET A 90 -3.59 7.54 -3.39
C MET A 90 -4.46 8.50 -2.60
N GLY A 91 -5.54 9.01 -3.19
CA GLY A 91 -6.48 9.91 -2.53
C GLY A 91 -7.11 9.29 -1.28
N ARG A 92 -7.46 7.99 -1.31
CA ARG A 92 -7.96 7.27 -0.13
C ARG A 92 -6.90 7.12 0.96
N MET A 93 -5.65 6.88 0.56
CA MET A 93 -4.52 6.73 1.50
C MET A 93 -4.18 8.07 2.16
N THR A 94 -4.09 9.15 1.40
CA THR A 94 -3.76 10.50 1.91
C THR A 94 -4.89 11.06 2.77
N SER A 95 -6.15 10.96 2.34
CA SER A 95 -7.29 11.40 3.15
C SER A 95 -7.34 10.70 4.50
N ARG A 96 -6.96 9.41 4.57
CA ARG A 96 -6.90 8.65 5.81
C ARG A 96 -5.74 9.03 6.71
N LEU A 97 -4.59 9.34 6.11
CA LEU A 97 -3.46 9.91 6.85
C LEU A 97 -3.85 11.26 7.46
N GLU A 98 -4.58 12.10 6.73
CA GLU A 98 -5.12 13.37 7.24
C GLU A 98 -6.13 13.16 8.38
N GLU A 99 -7.09 12.25 8.20
CA GLU A 99 -8.09 11.87 9.23
C GLU A 99 -7.43 11.32 10.51
N LEU A 100 -6.27 10.67 10.39
CA LEU A 100 -5.55 10.11 11.52
C LEU A 100 -4.97 11.20 12.44
N GLY A 101 -4.85 12.43 11.96
CA GLY A 101 -4.28 13.56 12.68
C GLY A 101 -2.77 13.44 12.88
N GLU A 102 -2.27 13.97 13.99
CA GLU A 102 -0.83 13.98 14.29
C GLU A 102 -0.27 12.55 14.43
N VAL A 103 0.87 12.34 13.78
CA VAL A 103 1.68 11.11 13.81
C VAL A 103 3.16 11.51 13.87
N ASP A 104 3.97 10.68 14.51
CA ASP A 104 5.40 10.92 14.69
C ASP A 104 6.22 10.40 13.50
N GLY A 105 5.60 9.59 12.64
CA GLY A 105 6.22 9.08 11.42
C GLY A 105 5.26 8.32 10.53
N VAL A 106 5.68 8.11 9.29
CA VAL A 106 4.95 7.32 8.29
C VAL A 106 5.90 6.28 7.71
N TYR A 107 5.46 5.03 7.72
CA TYR A 107 6.10 3.93 7.01
C TYR A 107 5.24 3.55 5.80
N LEU A 108 5.87 3.59 4.61
CA LEU A 108 5.24 3.23 3.34
C LEU A 108 5.84 1.91 2.85
N ALA A 109 5.03 0.85 2.85
CA ALA A 109 5.38 -0.44 2.25
C ALA A 109 5.15 -0.38 0.73
N LEU A 110 6.17 0.02 -0.01
CA LEU A 110 6.16 0.21 -1.47
C LEU A 110 7.01 -0.87 -2.17
N HIS A 111 6.66 -1.20 -3.41
CA HIS A 111 7.45 -2.12 -4.23
C HIS A 111 8.64 -1.43 -4.92
N GLY A 112 8.39 -0.27 -5.55
CA GLY A 112 9.39 0.47 -6.32
C GLY A 112 9.47 0.10 -7.81
N ALA A 113 8.50 -0.65 -8.32
CA ALA A 113 8.40 -1.03 -9.74
C ALA A 113 6.99 -0.86 -10.31
N MET A 114 6.20 0.01 -9.69
CA MET A 114 4.87 0.35 -10.17
C MET A 114 4.99 1.24 -11.42
N ALA A 115 4.24 0.92 -12.46
CA ALA A 115 4.13 1.77 -13.64
C ALA A 115 2.67 2.18 -13.86
N VAL A 116 2.43 3.49 -13.79
CA VAL A 116 1.11 4.09 -13.92
C VAL A 116 1.05 4.92 -15.20
N ARG A 117 -0.08 4.90 -15.89
CA ARG A 117 -0.31 5.75 -17.06
C ARG A 117 -0.11 7.22 -16.69
N ASN A 118 0.71 7.91 -17.50
CA ASN A 118 0.97 9.36 -17.40
C ASN A 118 1.64 9.83 -16.10
N ILE A 119 2.13 8.91 -15.25
CA ILE A 119 2.82 9.26 -14.01
C ILE A 119 4.22 8.63 -14.03
N PRO A 120 5.29 9.42 -14.26
CA PRO A 120 6.64 8.89 -14.46
C PRO A 120 7.28 8.24 -13.23
N ARG A 121 6.85 8.61 -12.02
CA ARG A 121 7.48 8.20 -10.74
C ARG A 121 6.43 7.93 -9.66
N PRO A 122 5.53 6.96 -9.86
CA PRO A 122 4.32 6.85 -9.06
C PRO A 122 4.55 6.62 -7.56
N GLU A 123 5.62 5.95 -7.14
CA GLU A 123 5.95 5.80 -5.70
C GLU A 123 6.51 7.07 -5.04
N ALA A 124 6.79 8.13 -5.80
CA ALA A 124 7.30 9.41 -5.30
C ALA A 124 6.26 10.55 -5.32
N GLU A 125 5.09 10.32 -5.90
CA GLU A 125 3.99 11.31 -6.05
C GLU A 125 2.99 11.25 -4.88
#